data_AF-A0A0C5VU58-F1
#
_entry.id   AF-A0A0C5VU58-F1
#
_cell.length_a   1.000
_cell.length_b   1.000
_cell.length_c   1.000
_cell.angle_alpha   90.00
_cell.angle_beta   90.00
_cell.angle_gamma   90.00
#
_symmetry.space_group_name_H-M   'P 1'
#
loop_
_entity.id
_entity.type
_entity.pdbx_description
1 polymer ?
#
loop_
_entity_poly.entity_id
_entity_poly.type
_entity_poly.pdbx_seq_one_letter_code
_entity_poly.pdbx_strand_id
1 'polypeptide(L)'
;MLADLVVQSRHNGVEPVFIGSSLGGFFAWQLAAEFAVKAVLVNPAVQPDISLQHYPDTVQNPYTGETLHINQNVIETLKKWRETRRIPNKQIMLVLQTGDEVLDYRDALSRFPVSQALIQPRGSHRFEQFETTLPAISHFLNLNK
;
A
#
# COMPACT_ATOMS: atom_id res chain seq x y z
N MET A 1 -18.76 -7.00 -0.77
CA MET A 1 -17.83 -5.98 -0.22
C MET A 1 -16.45 -6.61 -0.04
N LEU A 2 -15.35 -5.84 0.04
CA LEU A 2 -13.99 -6.40 0.17
C LEU A 2 -13.82 -7.29 1.42
N ALA A 3 -14.49 -6.94 2.54
CA ALA A 3 -14.53 -7.77 3.74
C ALA A 3 -15.12 -9.17 3.47
N ASP A 4 -16.17 -9.26 2.65
CA ASP A 4 -16.80 -10.54 2.29
C ASP A 4 -15.84 -11.42 1.51
N LEU A 5 -15.01 -10.84 0.62
CA LEU A 5 -13.99 -11.58 -0.12
C LEU A 5 -12.92 -12.15 0.82
N VAL A 6 -12.51 -11.40 1.84
CA VAL A 6 -11.56 -11.88 2.85
C VAL A 6 -12.14 -13.05 3.64
N VAL A 7 -13.40 -12.93 4.10
CA VAL A 7 -14.11 -13.98 4.82
C VAL A 7 -14.26 -15.23 3.95
N GLN A 8 -14.68 -15.06 2.70
CA GLN A 8 -14.86 -16.16 1.75
C GLN A 8 -13.53 -16.86 1.45
N SER A 9 -12.44 -16.11 1.25
CA SER A 9 -11.11 -16.66 1.04
C SER A 9 -10.70 -17.56 2.20
N ARG A 10 -10.89 -17.09 3.44
CA ARG A 10 -10.59 -17.87 4.65
C ARG A 10 -11.46 -19.11 4.79
N HIS A 11 -12.77 -19.00 4.48
CA HIS A 11 -13.67 -20.16 4.46
C HIS A 11 -13.20 -21.23 3.46
N ASN A 12 -12.59 -20.82 2.35
CA ASN A 12 -12.00 -21.72 1.36
C ASN A 12 -10.58 -22.20 1.73
N GLY A 13 -10.09 -21.91 2.94
CA GLY A 13 -8.77 -22.33 3.43
C GLY A 13 -7.60 -21.55 2.82
N VAL A 14 -7.86 -20.41 2.16
CA VAL A 14 -6.85 -19.55 1.55
C VAL A 14 -6.71 -18.28 2.38
N GLU A 15 -5.53 -18.07 2.97
CA GLU A 15 -5.25 -16.82 3.69
C GLU A 15 -5.02 -15.70 2.67
N PRO A 16 -5.86 -14.65 2.65
CA PRO A 16 -5.70 -13.57 1.70
C PRO A 16 -4.51 -12.70 2.07
N VAL A 17 -3.91 -12.08 1.07
CA VAL A 17 -2.79 -11.15 1.21
C VAL A 17 -3.03 -9.92 0.34
N PHE A 18 -2.46 -8.78 0.72
CA PHE A 18 -2.61 -7.54 -0.06
C PHE A 18 -1.29 -7.11 -0.70
N ILE A 19 -1.36 -6.66 -1.95
CA ILE A 19 -0.25 -5.98 -2.62
C ILE A 19 -0.81 -4.65 -3.11
N GLY A 20 -0.14 -3.56 -2.81
CA GLY A 20 -0.60 -2.24 -3.21
C GLY A 20 0.55 -1.29 -3.53
N SER A 21 0.37 -0.49 -4.58
CA SER A 21 1.34 0.52 -5.02
C SER A 21 0.86 1.95 -4.76
N SER A 22 1.76 2.89 -4.45
CA SER A 22 1.41 4.31 -4.24
C SER A 22 0.28 4.46 -3.20
N LEU A 23 -0.81 5.16 -3.53
CA LEU A 23 -2.00 5.24 -2.67
C LEU A 23 -2.64 3.87 -2.39
N GLY A 24 -2.57 2.92 -3.33
CA GLY A 24 -2.97 1.54 -3.10
C GLY A 24 -2.14 0.85 -2.02
N GLY A 25 -0.87 1.23 -1.85
CA GLY A 25 -0.02 0.78 -0.75
C GLY A 25 -0.53 1.26 0.61
N PHE A 26 -1.03 2.49 0.71
CA PHE A 26 -1.70 2.96 1.93
C PHE A 26 -2.89 2.07 2.28
N PHE A 27 -3.78 1.81 1.32
CA PHE A 27 -4.96 0.98 1.55
C PHE A 27 -4.59 -0.47 1.87
N ALA A 28 -3.61 -1.06 1.16
CA ALA A 28 -3.11 -2.40 1.46
C ALA A 28 -2.61 -2.49 2.90
N TRP A 29 -1.90 -1.47 3.40
CA TRP A 29 -1.52 -1.38 4.81
C TRP A 29 -2.74 -1.32 5.74
N GLN A 30 -3.71 -0.45 5.48
CA GLN A 30 -4.91 -0.33 6.33
C GLN A 30 -5.70 -1.65 6.40
N LEU A 31 -5.89 -2.31 5.26
CA LEU A 31 -6.63 -3.56 5.14
C LEU A 31 -5.86 -4.73 5.78
N ALA A 32 -4.55 -4.79 5.60
CA ALA A 32 -3.72 -5.80 6.25
C ALA A 32 -3.77 -5.67 7.78
N ALA A 33 -3.77 -4.44 8.29
CA ALA A 33 -3.92 -4.18 9.71
C ALA A 33 -5.31 -4.60 10.23
N GLU A 34 -6.37 -4.33 9.46
CA GLU A 34 -7.74 -4.68 9.81
C GLU A 34 -7.99 -6.18 9.84
N PHE A 35 -7.49 -6.91 8.85
CA PHE A 35 -7.71 -8.36 8.73
C PHE A 35 -6.60 -9.22 9.33
N ALA A 36 -5.56 -8.59 9.88
CA ALA A 36 -4.37 -9.23 10.46
C ALA A 36 -3.64 -10.17 9.48
N VAL A 37 -3.50 -9.74 8.22
CA VAL A 37 -2.86 -10.49 7.13
C VAL A 37 -1.56 -9.83 6.65
N LYS A 38 -0.79 -10.52 5.79
CA LYS A 38 0.42 -9.96 5.19
C LYS A 38 0.09 -8.96 4.08
N ALA A 39 0.95 -7.95 3.92
CA ALA A 39 0.94 -7.07 2.76
C ALA A 39 2.33 -6.69 2.23
N VAL A 40 2.39 -6.48 0.92
CA VAL A 40 3.53 -5.89 0.21
C VAL A 40 3.16 -4.48 -0.21
N LEU A 41 3.98 -3.51 0.16
CA LEU A 41 3.75 -2.10 -0.13
C LEU A 41 4.82 -1.63 -1.13
N VAL A 42 4.39 -1.30 -2.35
CA VAL A 42 5.25 -0.90 -3.46
C VAL A 42 5.25 0.62 -3.58
N ASN A 43 6.38 1.30 -3.38
CA ASN A 43 6.47 2.77 -3.36
C ASN A 43 5.24 3.43 -2.65
N PRO A 44 4.93 3.07 -1.39
CA PRO A 44 3.64 3.42 -0.80
C PRO A 44 3.56 4.88 -0.37
N ALA A 45 2.38 5.48 -0.56
CA ALA A 45 2.07 6.76 0.05
C ALA A 45 1.81 6.56 1.56
N VAL A 46 2.69 7.07 2.43
CA VAL A 46 2.56 6.87 3.89
C VAL A 46 1.75 7.94 4.61
N GLN A 47 1.57 9.09 3.97
CA GLN A 47 0.81 10.23 4.49
C GLN A 47 -0.11 10.82 3.41
N PRO A 48 -1.03 10.02 2.83
CA PRO A 48 -1.89 10.50 1.75
C PRO A 48 -2.84 11.62 2.22
N ASP A 49 -3.15 11.68 3.51
CA ASP A 49 -3.92 12.78 4.09
C ASP A 49 -3.22 14.13 3.95
N ILE A 50 -1.88 14.16 3.86
CA ILE A 50 -1.12 15.39 3.63
C ILE A 50 -1.00 15.64 2.13
N SER A 51 -0.54 14.64 1.35
CA SER A 51 -0.28 14.83 -0.06
C SER A 51 -1.54 15.15 -0.88
N LEU A 52 -2.70 14.58 -0.52
CA LEU A 52 -3.96 14.81 -1.24
C LEU A 52 -4.54 16.20 -1.00
N GLN A 53 -4.12 16.94 0.03
CA GLN A 53 -4.55 18.33 0.22
C GLN A 53 -4.01 19.28 -0.87
N HIS A 54 -2.99 18.85 -1.62
CA HIS A 54 -2.46 19.63 -2.75
C HIS A 54 -3.20 19.34 -4.07
N TYR A 55 -4.14 18.39 -4.07
CA TYR A 55 -4.96 18.08 -5.23
C TYR A 55 -6.22 18.95 -5.26
N PRO A 56 -6.82 19.15 -6.46
CA PRO A 56 -8.14 19.75 -6.54
C PRO A 56 -9.17 18.92 -5.77
N ASP A 57 -10.18 19.60 -5.22
CA ASP A 57 -11.31 18.96 -4.50
C ASP A 57 -12.05 17.91 -5.33
N THR A 58 -11.86 17.95 -6.65
CA THR A 58 -12.49 17.05 -7.61
C THR A 58 -11.45 16.54 -8.61
N VAL A 59 -11.29 15.22 -8.67
CA VAL A 59 -10.36 14.54 -9.57
C VAL A 59 -11.15 13.59 -10.46
N GLN A 60 -11.00 13.71 -11.78
CA GLN A 60 -11.59 12.76 -12.71
C GLN A 60 -10.65 11.57 -12.90
N ASN A 61 -11.15 10.36 -12.72
CA ASN A 61 -10.43 9.14 -13.08
C ASN A 61 -10.34 9.07 -14.62
N PRO A 62 -9.14 9.10 -15.22
CA PRO A 62 -9.01 9.11 -16.68
C PRO A 62 -9.40 7.79 -17.35
N TYR A 63 -9.48 6.69 -16.59
CA TYR A 63 -9.81 5.37 -17.12
C TYR A 63 -11.31 5.07 -17.04
N THR A 64 -11.98 5.49 -15.98
CA THR A 64 -13.42 5.24 -15.78
C THR A 64 -14.29 6.45 -16.12
N GLY A 65 -13.70 7.65 -16.19
CA GLY A 65 -14.41 8.92 -16.34
C GLY A 65 -15.11 9.38 -15.06
N GLU A 66 -15.06 8.59 -13.98
CA GLU A 66 -15.71 8.90 -12.71
C GLU A 66 -15.07 10.09 -12.01
N THR A 67 -15.90 10.91 -11.39
CA THR A 67 -15.48 12.06 -10.62
C THR A 67 -15.34 11.70 -9.14
N LEU A 68 -14.13 11.80 -8.61
CA LEU A 68 -13.79 11.59 -7.20
C LEU A 68 -13.75 12.93 -6.48
N HIS A 69 -14.36 13.00 -5.30
CA HIS A 69 -14.33 14.19 -4.45
C HIS A 69 -13.34 14.00 -3.30
N ILE A 70 -12.25 14.77 -3.31
CA ILE A 70 -11.25 14.82 -2.24
C ILE A 70 -11.65 15.93 -1.27
N ASN A 71 -12.76 15.73 -0.57
CA ASN A 71 -13.23 16.69 0.42
C ASN A 71 -12.55 16.50 1.78
N GLN A 72 -12.77 17.46 2.68
CA GLN A 72 -12.19 17.45 4.02
C GLN A 72 -12.50 16.16 4.81
N ASN A 73 -13.70 15.58 4.66
CA ASN A 73 -14.07 14.33 5.32
C ASN A 73 -13.23 13.15 4.84
N VAL A 74 -12.85 13.11 3.56
CA VAL A 74 -11.90 12.11 3.03
C VAL A 74 -10.53 12.28 3.68
N ILE A 75 -10.01 13.51 3.72
CA ILE A 75 -8.71 13.82 4.33
C ILE A 75 -8.67 13.40 5.81
N GLU A 76 -9.71 13.74 6.57
CA GLU A 76 -9.83 13.39 7.99
C GLU A 76 -9.95 11.87 8.19
N THR A 77 -10.65 11.17 7.31
CA THR A 77 -10.74 9.71 7.33
C THR A 77 -9.37 9.07 7.12
N LEU A 78 -8.62 9.50 6.11
CA LEU A 78 -7.27 9.00 5.83
C LEU A 78 -6.32 9.27 6.99
N LYS A 79 -6.37 10.47 7.57
CA LYS A 79 -5.58 10.84 8.74
C LYS A 79 -5.88 9.91 9.93
N LYS A 80 -7.17 9.72 10.24
CA LYS A 80 -7.62 8.83 11.32
C LYS A 80 -7.12 7.41 11.11
N TRP A 81 -7.23 6.88 9.89
CA TRP A 81 -6.75 5.54 9.55
C TRP A 81 -5.24 5.41 9.76
N ARG A 82 -4.46 6.35 9.19
CA ARG A 82 -3.00 6.43 9.37
C ARG A 82 -2.58 6.43 10.83
N GLU A 83 -3.29 7.18 11.67
CA GLU A 83 -2.94 7.38 13.09
C GLU A 83 -3.38 6.22 13.98
N THR A 84 -4.47 5.54 13.66
CA THR A 84 -5.08 4.52 14.54
C THR A 84 -4.72 3.09 14.16
N ARG A 85 -4.50 2.75 12.88
CA ARG A 85 -4.15 1.38 12.49
C ARG A 85 -2.72 1.03 12.88
N ARG A 86 -2.54 -0.18 13.39
CA ARG A 86 -1.26 -0.76 13.76
C ARG A 86 -1.16 -2.14 13.15
N ILE A 87 0.02 -2.49 12.64
CA ILE A 87 0.29 -3.79 12.07
C ILE A 87 1.66 -4.26 12.54
N PRO A 88 1.84 -5.55 12.88
CA PRO A 88 3.16 -6.10 13.20
C PRO A 88 4.15 -5.93 12.03
N ASN A 89 5.39 -5.55 12.33
CA ASN A 89 6.47 -5.34 11.34
C ASN A 89 6.79 -6.59 10.49
N LYS A 90 6.40 -7.78 10.95
CA LYS A 90 6.55 -9.06 10.24
C LYS A 90 5.48 -9.31 9.17
N GLN A 91 4.40 -8.52 9.17
CA GLN A 91 3.31 -8.63 8.22
C GLN A 91 3.44 -7.65 7.05
N ILE A 92 4.39 -6.72 7.09
CA ILE A 92 4.66 -5.80 5.98
C ILE A 92 6.03 -6.10 5.37
N MET A 93 6.06 -6.15 4.04
CA MET A 93 7.28 -6.01 3.25
C MET A 93 7.21 -4.70 2.47
N LEU A 94 8.28 -3.91 2.53
CA LEU A 94 8.45 -2.73 1.68
C LEU A 94 9.18 -3.11 0.39
N VAL A 95 8.71 -2.61 -0.73
CA VAL A 95 9.35 -2.74 -2.05
C VAL A 95 9.48 -1.34 -2.62
N LEU A 96 10.71 -0.81 -2.63
CA LEU A 96 10.98 0.61 -2.84
C LEU A 96 12.00 0.80 -3.97
N GLN A 97 11.83 1.89 -4.70
CA GLN A 97 12.82 2.41 -5.64
C GLN A 97 13.30 3.79 -5.19
N THR A 98 14.62 3.98 -5.09
CA THR A 98 15.18 5.25 -4.58
C THR A 98 15.04 6.40 -5.58
N GLY A 99 14.73 6.08 -6.85
CA GLY A 99 14.48 7.05 -7.91
C GLY A 99 13.04 7.54 -7.99
N ASP A 100 12.15 7.11 -7.08
CA ASP A 100 10.79 7.63 -7.00
C ASP A 100 10.79 9.16 -6.85
N GLU A 101 10.27 9.82 -7.88
CA GLU A 101 10.23 11.27 -8.03
C GLU A 101 9.01 11.90 -7.35
N VAL A 102 8.05 11.10 -6.88
CA VAL A 102 6.80 11.54 -6.28
C VAL A 102 6.82 11.38 -4.76
N LEU A 103 7.39 10.27 -4.28
CA LEU A 103 7.41 9.92 -2.86
C LEU A 103 8.84 9.65 -2.39
N ASP A 104 9.26 10.30 -1.30
CA ASP A 104 10.56 9.97 -0.69
C ASP A 104 10.47 8.59 -0.01
N TYR A 105 11.22 7.63 -0.54
CA TYR A 105 11.29 6.27 -0.01
C TYR A 105 11.68 6.23 1.49
N ARG A 106 12.39 7.26 1.99
CA ARG A 106 12.77 7.37 3.40
C ARG A 106 11.57 7.52 4.32
N ASP A 107 10.49 8.13 3.85
CA ASP A 107 9.26 8.25 4.62
C ASP A 107 8.63 6.88 4.86
N ALA A 108 8.67 5.99 3.86
CA ALA A 108 8.23 4.61 4.00
C ALA A 108 9.10 3.84 5.02
N LEU A 109 10.43 3.97 4.93
CA LEU A 109 11.35 3.33 5.87
C LEU A 109 11.19 3.84 7.31
N SER A 110 10.94 5.15 7.48
CA SER A 110 10.70 5.77 8.78
C SER A 110 9.35 5.32 9.37
N ARG A 111 8.30 5.29 8.54
CA ARG A 111 6.95 4.91 8.96
C ARG A 111 6.89 3.45 9.41
N PHE A 112 7.56 2.58 8.67
CA PHE A 112 7.55 1.15 8.92
C PHE A 112 8.95 0.67 9.24
N PRO A 113 9.28 0.46 10.53
CA PRO A 113 10.49 -0.26 10.94
C PRO A 113 10.31 -1.77 10.64
N VAL A 114 10.06 -2.10 9.38
CA VAL A 114 9.74 -3.44 8.91
C VAL A 114 10.91 -4.39 9.09
N SER A 115 10.56 -5.67 9.20
CA SER A 115 11.56 -6.74 9.18
C SER A 115 12.11 -7.04 7.77
N GLN A 116 11.40 -6.63 6.71
CA GLN A 116 11.80 -6.87 5.32
C GLN A 116 11.54 -5.66 4.43
N ALA A 117 12.60 -5.13 3.84
CA ALA A 117 12.55 -4.08 2.82
C ALA A 117 13.46 -4.47 1.65
N LEU A 118 12.92 -4.45 0.44
CA LEU A 118 13.67 -4.55 -0.81
C LEU A 118 13.80 -3.15 -1.39
N ILE A 119 15.02 -2.62 -1.45
CA ILE A 119 15.29 -1.27 -1.95
C ILE A 119 16.15 -1.40 -3.20
N GLN A 120 15.61 -0.95 -4.33
CA GLN A 120 16.32 -0.92 -5.61
C GLN A 120 16.84 0.51 -5.88
N PRO A 121 18.11 0.67 -6.28
CA PRO A 121 18.63 1.96 -6.66
C PRO A 121 18.00 2.42 -7.99
N ARG A 122 17.78 3.73 -8.13
CA ARG A 122 17.14 4.35 -9.32
C ARG A 122 15.68 3.88 -9.46
N GLY A 123 15.17 3.82 -10.68
CA GLY A 123 13.77 3.55 -10.98
C GLY A 123 12.93 4.82 -10.96
N SER A 124 11.63 4.66 -10.74
CA SER A 124 10.64 5.75 -10.75
C SER A 124 9.41 5.41 -9.91
N HIS A 125 8.49 6.35 -9.73
CA HIS A 125 7.26 6.14 -8.98
C HIS A 125 6.41 4.97 -9.52
N ARG A 126 6.45 4.75 -10.85
CA ARG A 126 5.75 3.65 -11.53
C ARG A 126 6.30 2.26 -11.24
N PHE A 127 7.43 2.18 -10.53
CA PHE A 127 8.18 0.99 -10.22
C PHE A 127 8.67 0.24 -11.48
N GLU A 128 9.92 0.45 -11.85
CA GLU A 128 10.55 -0.21 -12.99
C GLU A 128 10.97 -1.65 -12.66
N GLN A 129 10.94 -2.55 -13.65
CA GLN A 129 11.42 -3.93 -13.51
C GLN A 129 10.77 -4.68 -12.33
N PHE A 130 9.48 -4.45 -12.10
CA PHE A 130 8.71 -5.06 -11.00
C PHE A 130 8.84 -6.59 -10.97
N GLU A 131 8.93 -7.23 -12.13
CA GLU A 131 9.12 -8.68 -12.29
C GLU A 131 10.33 -9.23 -11.53
N THR A 132 11.39 -8.43 -11.37
CA THR A 132 12.59 -8.82 -10.61
C THR A 132 12.34 -8.96 -9.12
N THR A 133 11.27 -8.36 -8.61
CA THR A 133 10.87 -8.41 -7.20
C THR A 133 9.95 -9.58 -6.87
N LEU A 134 9.30 -10.16 -7.88
CA LEU A 134 8.29 -11.21 -7.72
C LEU A 134 8.80 -12.42 -6.93
N PRO A 135 10.03 -12.94 -7.11
CA PRO A 135 10.52 -14.06 -6.32
C PRO A 135 10.56 -13.74 -4.81
N ALA A 136 11.01 -12.55 -4.44
CA ALA A 136 11.08 -12.11 -3.04
C ALA A 136 9.67 -11.89 -2.46
N ILE A 137 8.77 -11.29 -3.24
CA ILE A 137 7.36 -11.10 -2.88
C ILE A 137 6.67 -12.45 -2.65
N SER A 138 6.80 -13.40 -3.58
CA SER A 138 6.20 -14.72 -3.46
C SER A 138 6.75 -15.51 -2.27
N HIS A 139 8.04 -15.38 -1.97
CA HIS A 139 8.65 -15.96 -0.78
C HIS A 139 8.07 -15.33 0.50
N PHE A 140 8.04 -14.00 0.61
CA PHE A 140 7.48 -13.31 1.76
C PHE A 140 6.00 -13.67 2.00
N LEU A 141 5.21 -13.76 0.93
CA LEU A 141 3.78 -14.08 0.99
C LEU A 141 3.49 -15.59 1.11
N ASN A 142 4.50 -16.45 1.11
CA ASN A 142 4.37 -17.92 1.13
C ASN A 142 3.52 -18.48 -0.03
N LEU A 143 3.66 -17.93 -1.24
CA LEU A 143 2.92 -18.36 -2.43
C LEU A 143 3.55 -19.56 -3.15
N ASN A 144 4.83 -19.86 -2.87
CA ASN A 144 5.58 -20.94 -3.52
C ASN A 144 5.29 -22.32 -2.91
N LYS A 145 4.02 -22.72 -2.80
CA LYS A 145 3.64 -24.07 -2.37
C LYS A 145 3.69 -25.07 -3.52
#